data_AF-A0A931SAR3-F1
#
_entry.id   AF-A0A931SAR3-F1
#
_cell.length_a   1.000
_cell.length_b   1.000
_cell.length_c   1.000
_cell.angle_alpha   90.00
_cell.angle_beta   90.00
_cell.angle_gamma   90.00
#
_symmetry.space_group_name_H-M   'P 1'
#
loop_
_entity.id
_entity.type
_entity.pdbx_description
1 polymer ?
#
loop_
_entity_poly.entity_id
_entity_poly.type
_entity_poly.pdbx_seq_one_letter_code
_entity_poly.pdbx_strand_id
1 'polypeptide(L)'
;MYDDLLARIIEPDTFLPSQFYGNRALSRQLDGEKKLMLAILKDAVECLEKYRGTKTAIGKGLYQNALEWVEDKSTGWPFSFNNICELLGFDPEYLREFLLRREGAQRGKFISAAL
;
A
#
# COMPACT_ATOMS: atom_id res chain seq x y z
N MET A 1 20.58 -5.66 -1.43
CA MET A 1 20.17 -6.96 -0.82
C MET A 1 18.64 -7.14 -0.76
N TYR A 2 17.86 -6.23 -1.36
CA TYR A 2 16.42 -6.41 -1.67
C TYR A 2 16.12 -6.21 -3.16
N ASP A 3 17.14 -5.77 -3.92
CA ASP A 3 17.19 -5.76 -5.38
C ASP A 3 16.82 -7.11 -5.97
N ASP A 4 17.09 -8.22 -5.29
CA ASP A 4 16.83 -9.57 -5.78
C ASP A 4 15.32 -9.89 -5.83
N LEU A 5 14.52 -9.35 -4.89
CA LEU A 5 13.07 -9.54 -4.90
C LEU A 5 12.40 -8.62 -5.92
N LEU A 6 12.86 -7.37 -6.04
CA LEU A 6 12.44 -6.49 -7.13
C LEU A 6 12.87 -7.08 -8.47
N ALA A 7 14.09 -7.59 -8.58
CA ALA A 7 14.61 -8.28 -9.75
C ALA A 7 13.85 -9.56 -10.04
N ARG A 8 13.29 -10.27 -9.04
CA ARG A 8 12.44 -11.46 -9.23
C ARG A 8 10.99 -11.15 -9.60
N ILE A 9 10.44 -10.05 -9.10
CA ILE A 9 9.19 -9.48 -9.64
C ILE A 9 9.43 -9.01 -11.09
N ILE A 10 10.66 -8.61 -11.42
CA ILE A 10 11.11 -8.16 -12.75
C ILE A 10 11.75 -9.32 -13.57
N GLU A 11 11.95 -10.51 -13.01
CA GLU A 11 12.75 -11.55 -13.66
C GLU A 11 11.93 -12.03 -14.86
N PRO A 12 12.49 -12.01 -16.07
CA PRO A 12 11.85 -12.70 -17.16
C PRO A 12 11.92 -14.18 -16.81
N ASP A 13 10.81 -14.74 -16.33
CA ASP A 13 10.64 -16.18 -16.31
C ASP A 13 11.11 -16.73 -17.65
N THR A 14 12.01 -17.71 -17.62
CA THR A 14 12.58 -18.28 -18.83
C THR A 14 11.47 -19.05 -19.55
N PHE A 15 10.70 -18.34 -20.37
CA PHE A 15 9.65 -18.90 -21.19
C PHE A 15 10.28 -19.67 -22.34
N LEU A 16 9.70 -20.83 -22.65
CA LEU A 16 9.90 -21.42 -23.97
C LEU A 16 9.43 -20.41 -25.03
N PRO A 17 10.06 -20.31 -26.22
CA PRO A 17 9.65 -19.34 -27.26
C PRO A 17 8.15 -19.38 -27.57
N SER A 18 7.51 -20.54 -27.46
CA SER A 18 6.06 -20.73 -27.61
C SER A 18 5.21 -20.03 -26.54
N GLN A 19 5.75 -19.80 -25.35
CA GLN A 19 5.15 -19.02 -24.26
C GLN A 19 5.53 -17.53 -24.36
N PHE A 20 6.68 -17.21 -24.96
CA PHE A 20 7.18 -15.84 -25.17
C PHE A 20 6.36 -15.03 -26.18
N TYR A 21 5.81 -15.67 -27.23
CA TYR A 21 4.92 -14.98 -28.19
C TYR A 21 3.61 -14.45 -27.57
N GLY A 22 3.35 -14.72 -26.30
CA GLY A 22 2.28 -14.10 -25.54
C GLY A 22 2.82 -13.12 -24.51
N ASN A 23 2.95 -11.84 -24.87
CA ASN A 23 3.13 -10.70 -23.95
C ASN A 23 2.12 -10.68 -22.76
N ARG A 24 1.11 -11.56 -22.82
CA ARG A 24 0.10 -11.87 -21.80
C ARG A 24 0.62 -12.70 -20.61
N ALA A 25 1.69 -13.48 -20.72
CA ALA A 25 2.15 -14.35 -19.62
C ALA A 25 2.81 -13.55 -18.48
N LEU A 26 3.83 -12.74 -18.79
CA LEU A 26 4.45 -11.78 -17.85
C LEU A 26 3.44 -10.78 -17.30
N SER A 27 2.61 -10.20 -18.18
CA SER A 27 1.53 -9.29 -17.76
C SER A 27 0.55 -9.96 -16.80
N ARG A 28 0.28 -11.27 -16.95
CA ARG A 28 -0.62 -12.05 -16.08
C ARG A 28 0.04 -12.43 -14.75
N GLN A 29 1.35 -12.64 -14.71
CA GLN A 29 2.06 -12.85 -13.45
C GLN A 29 2.03 -11.59 -12.62
N LEU A 30 2.55 -10.48 -13.18
CA LEU A 30 2.50 -9.15 -12.56
C LEU A 30 1.07 -8.69 -12.18
N ASP A 31 0.03 -9.24 -12.82
CA ASP A 31 -1.37 -9.00 -12.44
C ASP A 31 -1.69 -9.53 -11.03
N GLY A 32 -1.05 -10.63 -10.61
CA GLY A 32 -1.18 -11.20 -9.27
C GLY A 32 -0.53 -10.34 -8.20
N GLU A 33 0.74 -9.98 -8.36
CA GLU A 33 1.43 -9.11 -7.40
C GLU A 33 0.79 -7.71 -7.36
N LYS A 34 0.43 -7.13 -8.52
CA LYS A 34 -0.26 -5.83 -8.55
C LYS A 34 -1.64 -5.89 -7.88
N LYS A 35 -2.39 -6.98 -8.05
CA LYS A 35 -3.66 -7.18 -7.31
C LYS A 35 -3.43 -7.27 -5.81
N LEU A 36 -2.37 -7.96 -5.37
CA LEU A 36 -2.01 -8.01 -3.96
C LEU A 36 -1.61 -6.62 -3.43
N MET A 37 -0.77 -5.88 -4.17
CA MET A 37 -0.37 -4.51 -3.81
C MET A 37 -1.58 -3.58 -3.70
N LEU A 38 -2.51 -3.66 -4.66
CA LEU A 38 -3.77 -2.92 -4.63
C LEU A 38 -4.65 -3.35 -3.45
N ALA A 39 -4.70 -4.65 -3.14
CA ALA A 39 -5.45 -5.15 -1.99
C ALA A 39 -4.87 -4.65 -0.66
N ILE A 40 -3.55 -4.62 -0.52
CA ILE A 40 -2.86 -4.06 0.66
C ILE A 40 -3.16 -2.57 0.79
N LEU A 41 -3.03 -1.80 -0.28
CA LEU A 41 -3.34 -0.37 -0.28
C LEU A 41 -4.81 -0.12 0.09
N LYS A 42 -5.74 -0.89 -0.49
CA LYS A 42 -7.17 -0.82 -0.18
C LYS A 42 -7.47 -1.16 1.27
N ASP A 43 -6.87 -2.22 1.81
CA ASP A 43 -7.06 -2.64 3.21
C ASP A 43 -6.56 -1.57 4.19
N ALA A 44 -5.40 -0.95 3.91
CA ALA A 44 -4.87 0.15 4.71
C ALA A 44 -5.84 1.35 4.71
N VAL A 45 -6.34 1.75 3.53
CA VAL A 45 -7.34 2.83 3.42
C VAL A 45 -8.62 2.47 4.19
N GLU A 46 -9.15 1.25 4.01
CA GLU A 46 -10.34 0.77 4.72
C GLU A 46 -10.15 0.77 6.24
N CYS A 47 -8.97 0.38 6.73
CA CYS A 47 -8.64 0.45 8.15
C CYS A 47 -8.65 1.90 8.66
N LEU A 48 -8.08 2.84 7.89
CA LEU A 48 -8.11 4.26 8.24
C LEU A 48 -9.54 4.80 8.30
N GLU A 49 -10.43 4.46 7.35
CA GLU A 49 -11.81 4.97 7.38
C GLU A 49 -12.65 4.32 8.47
N LYS A 50 -12.59 2.98 8.58
CA LYS A 50 -13.46 2.18 9.44
C LYS A 50 -13.18 2.40 10.92
N TYR A 51 -11.89 2.50 11.28
CA TYR A 51 -11.47 2.60 12.68
C TYR A 51 -11.17 4.04 13.12
N ARG A 52 -11.44 5.02 12.25
CA ARG A 52 -11.39 6.44 12.59
C ARG A 52 -12.23 6.75 13.82
N GLY A 53 -11.59 7.15 14.91
CA GLY A 53 -12.27 7.54 16.16
C GLY A 53 -12.91 6.38 16.94
N THR A 54 -12.55 5.13 16.65
CA THR A 54 -13.04 3.98 17.41
C THR A 54 -12.59 4.04 18.88
N LYS A 55 -13.46 3.54 19.77
CA LYS A 55 -13.17 3.42 21.20
C LYS A 55 -12.58 2.06 21.58
N THR A 56 -12.68 1.07 20.70
CA THR A 56 -12.19 -0.30 20.97
C THR A 56 -10.67 -0.38 20.85
N ALA A 57 -10.03 -1.12 21.76
CA ALA A 57 -8.57 -1.28 21.75
C ALA A 57 -8.06 -1.91 20.45
N ILE A 58 -8.75 -2.95 19.96
CA ILE A 58 -8.43 -3.62 18.69
C ILE A 58 -8.52 -2.64 17.52
N GLY A 59 -9.60 -1.86 17.45
CA GLY A 59 -9.78 -0.89 16.37
C GLY A 59 -8.71 0.21 16.39
N LYS A 60 -8.31 0.68 17.58
CA LYS A 60 -7.21 1.65 17.70
C LYS A 60 -5.89 1.07 17.20
N GLY A 61 -5.60 -0.19 17.50
CA GLY A 61 -4.41 -0.88 17.01
C GLY A 61 -4.40 -0.99 15.48
N LEU A 62 -5.51 -1.42 14.88
CA LEU A 62 -5.64 -1.51 13.42
C LEU A 62 -5.48 -0.14 12.73
N TYR A 63 -6.10 0.90 13.29
CA TYR A 63 -5.96 2.27 12.80
C TYR A 63 -4.50 2.77 12.90
N GLN A 64 -3.85 2.54 14.04
CA GLN A 64 -2.48 2.99 14.28
C GLN A 64 -1.49 2.26 13.38
N ASN A 65 -1.64 0.94 13.19
CA ASN A 65 -0.81 0.16 12.28
C ASN A 65 -0.93 0.67 10.83
N ALA A 66 -2.16 0.98 10.38
CA ALA A 66 -2.38 1.53 9.04
C ALA A 66 -1.76 2.92 8.89
N LEU A 67 -1.89 3.78 9.91
CA LEU A 67 -1.24 5.10 9.92
C LEU A 67 0.28 4.98 9.87
N GLU A 68 0.88 4.14 10.71
CA GLU A 68 2.33 3.93 10.76
C GLU A 68 2.86 3.44 9.41
N TRP A 69 2.15 2.51 8.77
CA TRP A 69 2.50 2.05 7.43
C TRP A 69 2.41 3.17 6.37
N VAL A 70 1.39 4.02 6.44
CA VAL A 70 1.24 5.21 5.56
C VAL A 70 2.22 6.33 5.93
N GLU A 71 2.76 6.40 7.14
CA GLU A 71 3.75 7.40 7.58
C GLU A 71 5.21 6.94 7.38
N ASP A 72 5.43 5.63 7.26
CA ASP A 72 6.75 5.07 7.01
C ASP A 72 7.27 5.48 5.63
N LYS A 73 8.50 6.02 5.61
CA LYS A 73 9.22 6.44 4.41
C LYS A 73 10.24 5.40 3.95
N SER A 74 10.33 4.27 4.65
CA SER A 74 11.22 3.19 4.29
C SER A 74 10.82 2.61 2.92
N THR A 75 11.82 2.32 2.10
CA THR A 75 11.69 1.60 0.82
C THR A 75 12.28 0.19 0.91
N GLY A 76 12.71 -0.23 2.10
CA GLY A 76 13.42 -1.49 2.33
C GLY A 76 12.54 -2.74 2.22
N TRP A 77 11.21 -2.58 2.23
CA TRP A 77 10.26 -3.69 2.09
C TRP A 77 9.47 -3.56 0.77
N PRO A 78 9.31 -4.63 -0.04
CA PRO A 78 8.56 -4.63 -1.31
C PRO A 78 7.13 -4.08 -1.21
N PHE A 79 6.46 -4.29 -0.08
CA PHE A 79 5.11 -3.82 0.18
C PHE A 79 5.09 -2.60 1.12
N SER A 80 6.21 -1.88 1.20
CA SER A 80 6.20 -0.53 1.78
C SER A 80 5.23 0.35 1.00
N PHE A 81 4.65 1.34 1.67
CA PHE A 81 3.72 2.27 1.05
C PHE A 81 4.34 2.93 -0.20
N ASN A 82 5.61 3.33 -0.13
CA ASN A 82 6.31 3.95 -1.26
C ASN A 82 6.40 3.01 -2.47
N ASN A 83 6.90 1.79 -2.27
CA ASN A 83 7.07 0.83 -3.36
C ASN A 83 5.72 0.44 -3.98
N ILE A 84 4.67 0.29 -3.17
CA ILE A 84 3.31 0.03 -3.67
C ILE A 84 2.80 1.20 -4.52
N CYS A 85 2.95 2.44 -4.03
CA CYS A 85 2.50 3.61 -4.77
C CYS A 85 3.20 3.71 -6.12
N GLU A 86 4.53 3.63 -6.13
CA GLU A 86 5.33 3.72 -7.36
C GLU A 86 4.95 2.62 -8.37
N LEU A 87 4.82 1.36 -7.92
CA LEU A 87 4.48 0.24 -8.79
C LEU A 87 3.05 0.28 -9.33
N LEU A 88 2.12 0.91 -8.60
CA LEU A 88 0.76 1.15 -9.04
C LEU A 88 0.60 2.45 -9.85
N GLY A 89 1.67 3.26 -9.97
CA GLY A 89 1.68 4.52 -10.73
C GLY A 89 1.13 5.73 -9.97
N PHE A 90 1.11 5.68 -8.64
CA PHE A 90 0.79 6.80 -7.77
C PHE A 90 2.06 7.51 -7.30
N ASP A 91 1.98 8.83 -7.13
CA ASP A 91 2.99 9.59 -6.41
C ASP A 91 2.84 9.34 -4.89
N PRO A 92 3.85 8.75 -4.22
CA PRO A 92 3.73 8.36 -2.83
C PRO A 92 3.57 9.56 -1.90
N GLU A 93 4.31 10.65 -2.12
CA GLU A 93 4.19 11.87 -1.31
C GLU A 93 2.79 12.47 -1.40
N TYR A 94 2.25 12.62 -2.60
CA TYR A 94 0.93 13.17 -2.84
C TYR A 94 -0.17 12.30 -2.20
N LEU A 95 -0.12 10.99 -2.40
CA LEU A 95 -1.13 10.09 -1.84
C LEU A 95 -1.07 10.09 -0.31
N ARG A 96 0.15 10.14 0.26
CA ARG A 96 0.37 10.24 1.71
C ARG A 96 -0.19 11.53 2.27
N GLU A 97 0.14 12.67 1.68
CA GLU A 97 -0.38 13.97 2.10
C GLU A 97 -1.91 13.99 2.07
N PHE A 98 -2.50 13.44 1.00
CA PHE A 98 -3.95 13.29 0.88
C PHE A 98 -4.54 12.47 2.04
N LEU A 99 -4.00 11.28 2.31
CA LEU A 99 -4.49 10.39 3.37
C LEU A 99 -4.31 11.03 4.75
N LEU A 100 -3.14 11.57 5.06
CA LEU A 100 -2.85 12.19 6.35
C LEU A 100 -3.66 13.45 6.60
N ARG A 101 -3.87 14.30 5.58
CA ARG A 101 -4.78 15.46 5.68
C ARG A 101 -6.21 15.00 6.00
N ARG A 102 -6.65 13.91 5.37
CA ARG A 102 -7.99 13.35 5.58
C ARG A 102 -8.19 12.85 6.99
N GLU A 103 -7.16 12.28 7.62
CA GLU A 103 -7.19 11.81 9.00
C GLU A 103 -6.98 12.95 10.02
N GLY A 104 -6.08 13.90 9.72
CA GLY A 104 -5.81 15.09 10.54
C GLY A 104 -7.02 16.02 10.69
N ALA A 105 -7.83 16.15 9.64
CA ALA A 105 -9.09 16.92 9.67
C ALA A 105 -10.11 16.38 10.69
N GLN A 106 -10.00 15.11 11.11
CA GLN A 106 -10.86 14.51 12.13
C GLN A 106 -10.27 14.59 13.54
N ARG A 107 -8.93 14.60 13.69
CA ARG A 107 -8.26 14.82 14.98
C ARG A 107 -8.72 16.14 15.63
N GLY A 108 -8.87 17.22 14.85
CA GLY A 108 -9.41 18.49 15.35
C GLY A 108 -10.87 18.42 15.85
N LYS A 109 -11.71 17.58 15.22
CA LYS A 109 -13.11 17.38 15.64
C LYS A 109 -13.24 16.54 16.90
N PHE A 110 -12.34 15.57 17.11
CA PHE A 110 -12.33 14.75 18.32
C PHE A 110 -11.85 15.51 19.56
N ILE A 111 -10.92 16.46 19.42
CA ILE A 111 -10.50 17.33 20.53
C ILE A 111 -11.63 18.31 20.90
N SER A 112 -12.36 18.84 19.91
CA SER A 112 -13.52 19.72 20.14
C SER A 112 -14.75 19.01 20.72
N ALA A 113 -14.91 17.70 20.52
CA ALA A 113 -16.02 16.92 21.07
C ALA A 113 -15.70 16.31 22.45
N ALA A 114 -14.46 16.46 22.92
CA ALA A 114 -13.98 16.02 24.23
C ALA A 114 -13.70 17.19 25.20
N LEU A 115 -14.00 18.44 24.79
CA LEU A 115 -14.06 19.66 25.59
C LEU A 115 -15.53 20.11 25.71
#